data_AF-A0A401RDY4-F1
#
_entry.id   AF-A0A401RDY4-F1
#
_cell.length_a   1.000
_cell.length_b   1.000
_cell.length_c   1.000
_cell.angle_alpha   90.00
_cell.angle_beta   90.00
_cell.angle_gamma   90.00
#
_symmetry.space_group_name_H-M   'P 1'
#
loop_
_entity.id
_entity.type
_entity.pdbx_description
1 polymer ?
#
loop_
_entity_poly.entity_id
_entity_poly.type
_entity_poly.pdbx_seq_one_letter_code
_entity_poly.pdbx_strand_id
1 'polypeptide(L)'
;MSPGCVGCGVMSPRCGLSRWQVYGAAIQFFEAYSREKLTERQCLSLGLLSLIDRRPIHTKSIQTKKSICVLSHWPFFDVFQKFLTFVYRYSISGPHVLPIEKHISNFLHNVPFPSPQRPRILVQLSPYDNLLICQPVTSPLLLSGASYFTLLQNLGAENTVTLLLTVLTEHKLLIHSLRPAVLTSVCEALVSMIFPFRWQCPYIPLCPLNLADVLSAPVPFIVGVHSSYFELYDLPHDVLCVDLDTNTITQ
;
A
#
# COMPACT_ATOMS: atom_id res chain seq x y z
N MET A 1 1.92 13.06 -17.44
CA MET A 1 2.35 12.55 -16.12
C MET A 1 1.53 11.31 -15.81
N SER A 2 2.15 10.13 -15.83
CA SER A 2 1.48 8.89 -15.45
C SER A 2 1.25 8.89 -13.93
N PRO A 3 0.08 8.44 -13.43
CA PRO A 3 -0.13 8.30 -12.00
C PRO A 3 0.87 7.27 -11.46
N GLY A 4 1.48 7.56 -10.32
CA GLY A 4 2.30 6.58 -9.60
C GLY A 4 1.36 5.62 -8.87
N CYS A 5 1.51 4.32 -9.06
CA CYS A 5 0.88 3.37 -8.15
C CYS A 5 1.54 3.52 -6.78
N VAL A 6 0.79 3.89 -5.75
CA VAL A 6 1.33 4.04 -4.40
C VAL A 6 0.54 3.13 -3.49
N GLY A 7 1.04 1.91 -3.41
CA GLY A 7 0.71 0.97 -2.34
C GLY A 7 -0.66 0.35 -2.45
N CYS A 8 -0.65 -0.97 -2.56
CA CYS A 8 -1.66 -1.76 -1.88
C CYS A 8 -1.17 -1.96 -0.45
N GLY A 9 -2.05 -1.80 0.54
CA GLY A 9 -1.75 -1.80 1.97
C GLY A 9 -2.88 -2.46 2.75
N VAL A 10 -2.59 -3.32 3.71
CA VAL A 10 -3.63 -3.86 4.61
C VAL A 10 -3.79 -2.89 5.77
N MET A 11 -4.98 -2.33 5.93
CA MET A 11 -5.33 -1.51 7.09
C MET A 11 -6.01 -2.41 8.11
N SER A 12 -5.24 -3.08 8.95
CA SER A 12 -5.81 -3.69 10.15
C SER A 12 -4.77 -3.77 11.26
N PRO A 13 -4.96 -3.04 12.38
CA PRO A 13 -4.26 -3.37 13.62
C PRO A 13 -4.85 -4.68 14.13
N ARG A 14 -4.07 -5.77 14.16
CA ARG A 14 -4.44 -7.00 14.87
C ARG A 14 -4.35 -6.83 16.40
N CYS A 15 -4.78 -5.69 16.93
CA CYS A 15 -4.93 -5.49 18.37
C CYS A 15 -6.42 -5.41 18.70
N GLY A 16 -6.99 -6.53 19.16
CA GLY A 16 -8.30 -6.57 19.80
C GLY A 16 -9.51 -6.77 18.87
N LEU A 17 -10.18 -7.91 19.05
CA LEU A 17 -11.61 -8.18 18.81
C LEU A 17 -12.25 -8.01 17.40
N SER A 18 -11.67 -7.30 16.42
CA SER A 18 -12.25 -7.27 15.07
C SER A 18 -11.71 -8.41 14.21
N ARG A 19 -12.55 -9.42 13.97
CA ARG A 19 -12.25 -10.67 13.24
C ARG A 19 -12.02 -10.50 11.72
N TRP A 20 -11.96 -9.28 11.20
CA TRP A 20 -12.04 -8.98 9.77
C TRP A 20 -10.83 -8.17 9.30
N GLN A 21 -10.02 -8.77 8.42
CA GLN A 21 -8.97 -8.04 7.72
C GLN A 21 -9.60 -7.07 6.70
N VAL A 22 -9.04 -5.87 6.60
CA VAL A 22 -9.40 -4.88 5.58
C VAL A 22 -8.17 -4.59 4.74
N TYR A 23 -8.29 -4.87 3.45
CA TYR A 23 -7.32 -4.59 2.42
C TYR A 23 -7.62 -3.23 1.80
N GLY A 24 -6.57 -2.46 1.53
CA GLY A 24 -6.63 -1.19 0.84
C GLY A 24 -5.79 -1.23 -0.43
N ALA A 25 -6.29 -0.63 -1.49
CA ALA A 25 -5.51 -0.32 -2.68
C ALA A 25 -5.60 1.19 -2.94
N ALA A 26 -4.49 1.82 -3.30
CA ALA A 26 -4.47 3.23 -3.60
C ALA A 26 -3.62 3.53 -4.84
N ILE A 27 -4.01 4.57 -5.56
CA ILE A 27 -3.18 5.22 -6.57
C ILE A 27 -2.94 6.66 -6.15
N GLN A 28 -1.76 7.17 -6.47
CA GLN A 28 -1.39 8.53 -6.14
C GLN A 28 -1.01 9.30 -7.39
N PHE A 29 -1.41 10.55 -7.43
CA PHE A 29 -1.14 11.45 -8.53
C PHE A 29 -0.90 12.85 -8.00
N PHE A 30 -0.38 13.69 -8.89
CA PHE A 30 -0.05 15.07 -8.59
C PHE A 30 -0.97 15.98 -9.37
N GLU A 31 -1.55 16.95 -8.68
CA GLU A 31 -2.33 18.01 -9.29
C GLU A 31 -1.65 19.35 -9.08
N ALA A 32 -1.84 20.29 -10.01
CA ALA A 32 -1.35 21.65 -9.85
C ALA A 32 -1.98 22.29 -8.59
N TYR A 33 -1.14 22.91 -7.76
CA TYR A 33 -1.59 23.61 -6.57
C TYR A 33 -1.50 25.12 -6.78
N SER A 34 -2.58 25.84 -6.46
CA SER A 34 -2.62 27.30 -6.64
C SER A 34 -1.64 27.99 -5.68
N ARG A 35 -0.80 28.87 -6.24
CA ARG A 35 0.16 29.70 -5.48
C ARG A 35 -0.52 30.64 -4.50
N GLU A 36 -1.73 31.09 -4.82
CA GLU A 36 -2.50 32.04 -3.99
C GLU A 36 -2.88 31.46 -2.63
N LYS A 37 -2.90 30.13 -2.49
CA LYS A 37 -3.21 29.44 -1.24
C LYS A 37 -1.99 29.26 -0.31
N LEU A 38 -0.79 29.66 -0.76
CA LEU A 38 0.43 29.50 0.02
C LEU A 38 0.70 30.72 0.89
N THR A 39 1.06 30.45 2.14
CA THR A 39 1.61 31.47 3.04
C THR A 39 3.04 31.85 2.62
N GLU A 40 3.51 33.05 2.99
CA GLU A 40 4.88 33.49 2.69
C GLU A 40 5.93 32.51 3.26
N ARG A 41 5.70 31.96 4.46
CA ARG A 41 6.57 30.94 5.07
C ARG A 41 6.67 29.67 4.22
N GLN A 42 5.56 29.18 3.68
CA GLN A 42 5.54 28.03 2.79
C GLN A 42 6.24 28.35 1.46
N CYS A 43 6.02 29.55 0.92
CA CYS A 43 6.72 30.00 -0.28
C CYS A 43 8.24 30.04 -0.10
N LEU A 44 8.73 30.52 1.05
CA LEU A 44 10.15 30.49 1.38
C LEU A 44 10.67 29.05 1.53
N SER A 45 9.96 28.20 2.28
CA SER A 45 10.35 26.79 2.50
C SER A 45 10.41 25.97 1.21
N LEU A 46 9.53 26.26 0.25
CA LEU A 46 9.51 25.62 -1.07
C LEU A 46 10.50 26.26 -2.06
N GLY A 47 11.23 27.29 -1.63
CA GLY A 47 12.18 28.04 -2.48
C GLY A 47 11.49 28.68 -3.69
N LEU A 48 10.30 29.24 -3.47
CA LEU A 48 9.48 29.96 -4.46
C LEU A 48 9.68 31.47 -4.40
N LEU A 49 10.46 31.96 -3.43
CA LEU A 49 10.85 33.35 -3.26
C LEU A 49 12.38 33.44 -3.27
N SER A 50 12.92 34.51 -3.86
CA SER A 50 14.34 34.84 -3.75
C SER A 50 14.72 35.11 -2.29
N LEU A 51 15.80 34.51 -1.80
CA LEU A 51 16.27 34.73 -0.43
C LEU A 51 16.77 36.16 -0.20
N ILE A 52 17.18 36.84 -1.27
CA ILE A 52 17.77 38.19 -1.22
C ILE A 52 16.67 39.25 -1.36
N ASP A 53 15.84 39.15 -2.40
CA ASP A 53 14.87 40.19 -2.76
C ASP A 53 13.40 39.82 -2.44
N ARG A 54 13.15 38.61 -1.95
CA ARG A 54 11.80 38.02 -1.77
C ARG A 54 10.90 38.08 -2.99
N ARG A 55 11.49 38.20 -4.19
CA ARG A 55 10.74 38.19 -5.45
C ARG A 55 10.26 36.78 -5.79
N PRO A 56 9.04 36.61 -6.33
CA PRO A 56 8.50 35.31 -6.69
C PRO A 56 9.28 34.68 -7.85
N ILE A 57 9.66 33.41 -7.67
CA ILE A 57 10.32 32.58 -8.67
C ILE A 57 9.25 31.78 -9.41
N HIS A 58 9.04 32.10 -10.68
CA HIS A 58 8.00 31.49 -11.52
C HIS A 58 8.43 30.22 -12.25
N THR A 59 9.73 29.87 -12.22
CA THR A 59 10.27 28.70 -12.93
C THR A 59 9.87 27.34 -12.34
N LYS A 60 9.36 27.31 -11.10
CA LYS A 60 8.96 26.07 -10.42
C LYS A 60 7.45 25.84 -10.52
N SER A 61 7.02 24.66 -10.93
CA SER A 61 5.63 24.24 -10.79
C SER A 61 5.37 23.74 -9.36
N ILE A 62 4.18 23.99 -8.83
CA ILE A 62 3.78 23.53 -7.50
C ILE A 62 2.69 22.50 -7.69
N GLN A 63 2.88 21.36 -7.03
CA GLN A 63 1.95 20.26 -7.11
C GLN A 63 1.58 19.79 -5.71
N THR A 64 0.32 19.40 -5.56
CA THR A 64 -0.15 18.68 -4.38
C THR A 64 -0.30 17.22 -4.72
N LYS A 65 0.10 16.37 -3.77
CA LYS A 65 -0.11 14.94 -3.82
C LYS A 65 -1.58 14.65 -3.48
N LYS A 66 -2.27 13.89 -4.33
CA LYS A 66 -3.63 13.36 -4.09
C LYS A 66 -3.64 11.85 -4.26
N SER A 67 -4.64 11.21 -3.69
CA SER A 67 -4.81 9.76 -3.74
C SER A 67 -6.28 9.39 -3.87
N ILE A 68 -6.56 8.29 -4.57
CA ILE A 68 -7.87 7.62 -4.57
C ILE A 68 -7.62 6.21 -4.06
N CYS A 69 -8.44 5.76 -3.11
CA CYS A 69 -8.32 4.46 -2.48
C CYS A 69 -9.62 3.67 -2.50
N VAL A 70 -9.50 2.35 -2.58
CA VAL A 70 -10.58 1.38 -2.35
C VAL A 70 -10.21 0.53 -1.14
N LEU A 71 -11.17 0.37 -0.22
CA LEU A 71 -11.08 -0.55 0.90
C LEU A 71 -11.98 -1.76 0.64
N SER A 72 -11.51 -2.95 0.98
CA SER A 72 -12.23 -4.19 0.77
C SER A 72 -11.85 -5.25 1.80
N HIS A 73 -12.75 -6.18 2.07
CA HIS A 73 -12.42 -7.40 2.81
C HIS A 73 -11.72 -8.45 1.93
N TRP A 74 -11.61 -8.20 0.62
CA TRP A 74 -10.98 -9.11 -0.33
C TRP A 74 -9.63 -8.56 -0.82
N PRO A 75 -8.58 -9.39 -0.92
CA PRO A 75 -7.25 -8.97 -1.33
C PRO A 75 -7.09 -8.85 -2.85
N PHE A 76 -8.06 -8.26 -3.57
CA PHE A 76 -8.00 -8.11 -5.03
C PHE A 76 -7.21 -6.88 -5.49
N PHE A 77 -5.97 -6.78 -5.03
CA PHE A 77 -5.10 -5.62 -5.24
C PHE A 77 -4.95 -5.22 -6.72
N ASP A 78 -4.64 -6.18 -7.60
CA ASP A 78 -4.48 -5.91 -9.03
C ASP A 78 -5.77 -5.40 -9.69
N VAL A 79 -6.92 -5.95 -9.27
CA VAL A 79 -8.24 -5.52 -9.75
C VAL A 79 -8.50 -4.09 -9.29
N PHE A 80 -8.30 -3.79 -8.01
CA PHE A 80 -8.53 -2.46 -7.47
C PHE A 80 -7.58 -1.43 -8.07
N GLN A 81 -6.31 -1.78 -8.28
CA GLN A 81 -5.36 -0.90 -8.97
C GLN A 81 -5.82 -0.57 -10.39
N LYS A 82 -6.25 -1.57 -11.17
CA LYS A 82 -6.78 -1.36 -12.52
C LYS A 82 -8.04 -0.50 -12.51
N PHE A 83 -8.97 -0.77 -11.57
CA PHE A 83 -10.18 0.02 -11.38
C PHE A 83 -9.87 1.48 -11.04
N LEU A 84 -9.02 1.72 -10.04
CA LEU A 84 -8.59 3.06 -9.64
C LEU A 84 -7.90 3.81 -10.78
N THR A 85 -7.05 3.11 -11.53
CA THR A 85 -6.37 3.68 -12.71
C THR A 85 -7.39 4.08 -13.79
N PHE A 86 -8.41 3.26 -14.02
CA PHE A 86 -9.53 3.60 -14.88
C PHE A 86 -10.25 4.86 -14.39
N VAL A 87 -10.64 4.92 -13.11
CA VAL A 87 -11.32 6.08 -12.50
C VAL A 87 -10.49 7.35 -12.69
N TYR A 88 -9.19 7.31 -12.39
CA TYR A 88 -8.32 8.47 -12.58
C TYR A 88 -8.24 8.89 -14.06
N ARG A 89 -8.00 7.95 -14.99
CA ARG A 89 -7.95 8.25 -16.43
C ARG A 89 -9.26 8.87 -16.91
N TYR A 90 -10.40 8.35 -16.45
CA TYR A 90 -11.73 8.87 -16.78
C TYR A 90 -11.93 10.29 -16.22
N SER A 91 -11.42 10.58 -15.02
CA SER A 91 -11.58 11.92 -14.42
C SER A 91 -10.88 13.05 -15.20
N ILE A 92 -9.85 12.71 -15.99
CA ILE A 92 -9.00 13.70 -16.70
C ILE A 92 -9.15 13.67 -18.23
N SER A 93 -9.95 12.75 -18.81
CA SER A 93 -10.01 12.53 -20.27
C SER A 93 -11.34 12.93 -20.92
N GLY A 94 -12.14 13.77 -20.25
CA GLY A 94 -13.44 14.22 -20.74
C GLY A 94 -13.41 14.93 -22.12
N PRO A 95 -14.56 15.03 -22.82
CA PRO A 95 -15.91 14.75 -22.34
C PRO A 95 -16.31 13.27 -22.40
N HIS A 96 -17.19 12.85 -21.48
CA HIS A 96 -17.70 11.48 -21.42
C HIS A 96 -19.23 11.45 -21.46
N VAL A 97 -19.78 10.37 -22.03
CA VAL A 97 -21.24 10.17 -22.16
C VAL A 97 -21.88 9.84 -20.81
N LEU A 98 -21.16 9.13 -19.94
CA LEU A 98 -21.64 8.74 -18.63
C LEU A 98 -20.89 9.50 -17.53
N PRO A 99 -21.57 9.84 -16.42
CA PRO A 99 -20.88 10.38 -15.26
C PRO A 99 -19.98 9.30 -14.63
N ILE A 100 -18.83 9.72 -14.08
CA ILE A 100 -17.85 8.81 -13.46
C ILE A 100 -18.47 8.03 -12.29
N GLU A 101 -19.40 8.66 -11.57
CA GLU A 101 -20.16 8.11 -10.45
C GLU A 101 -20.93 6.86 -10.85
N LYS A 102 -21.39 6.77 -12.12
CA LYS A 102 -22.09 5.57 -12.61
C LYS A 102 -21.16 4.37 -12.70
N HIS A 103 -19.91 4.58 -13.14
CA HIS A 103 -18.91 3.51 -13.16
C HIS A 103 -18.52 3.07 -11.73
N ILE A 104 -18.37 4.04 -10.82
CA ILE A 104 -18.07 3.77 -9.41
C ILE A 104 -19.22 3.00 -8.75
N SER A 105 -20.45 3.48 -8.89
CA SER A 105 -21.64 2.82 -8.35
C SER A 105 -21.81 1.41 -8.90
N ASN A 106 -21.57 1.20 -10.20
CA ASN A 106 -21.67 -0.11 -10.79
C ASN A 106 -20.64 -1.08 -10.19
N PHE A 107 -19.38 -0.64 -10.06
CA PHE A 107 -18.31 -1.47 -9.48
C PHE A 107 -18.54 -1.80 -8.01
N LEU A 108 -19.02 -0.83 -7.20
CA LEU A 108 -19.19 -1.03 -5.77
C LEU A 108 -20.47 -1.78 -5.40
N HIS A 109 -21.56 -1.60 -6.14
CA HIS A 109 -22.87 -2.12 -5.75
C HIS A 109 -23.40 -3.24 -6.65
N ASN A 110 -23.07 -3.24 -7.94
CA ASN A 110 -23.67 -4.18 -8.90
C ASN A 110 -22.74 -5.34 -9.28
N VAL A 111 -21.43 -5.18 -9.11
CA VAL A 111 -20.47 -6.26 -9.36
C VAL A 111 -20.51 -7.25 -8.19
N PRO A 112 -20.91 -8.51 -8.41
CA PRO A 112 -20.86 -9.50 -7.35
C PRO A 112 -19.41 -9.90 -7.06
N PHE A 113 -19.17 -10.39 -5.85
CA PHE A 113 -17.92 -11.09 -5.53
C PHE A 113 -17.96 -12.53 -6.06
N PRO A 114 -16.79 -13.10 -6.43
CA PRO A 114 -16.74 -14.48 -6.88
C PRO A 114 -17.23 -15.43 -5.79
N SER A 115 -17.89 -16.52 -6.21
CA SER A 115 -18.36 -17.59 -5.35
C SER A 115 -17.90 -18.94 -5.90
N PRO A 116 -17.99 -20.05 -5.14
CA PRO A 116 -17.69 -21.38 -5.67
C PRO A 116 -18.51 -21.74 -6.92
N GLN A 117 -19.76 -21.26 -7.03
CA GLN A 117 -20.61 -21.46 -8.21
C GLN A 117 -20.23 -20.53 -9.38
N ARG A 118 -19.67 -19.34 -9.08
CA ARG A 118 -19.23 -18.35 -10.07
C ARG A 118 -17.84 -17.81 -9.70
N PRO A 119 -16.78 -18.61 -9.93
CA PRO A 119 -15.44 -18.30 -9.41
C PRO A 119 -14.72 -17.20 -10.21
N ARG A 120 -15.24 -16.85 -11.39
CA ARG A 120 -14.68 -15.84 -12.28
C ARG A 120 -15.77 -14.85 -12.70
N ILE A 121 -15.50 -13.57 -12.52
CA ILE A 121 -16.41 -12.48 -12.84
C ILE A 121 -15.65 -11.50 -13.72
N LEU A 122 -16.07 -11.40 -14.97
CA LEU A 122 -15.57 -10.40 -15.91
C LEU A 122 -16.44 -9.14 -15.79
N VAL A 123 -15.80 -8.02 -15.44
CA VAL A 123 -16.44 -6.71 -15.30
C VAL A 123 -15.93 -5.82 -16.42
N GLN A 124 -16.84 -5.36 -17.27
CA GLN A 124 -16.50 -4.40 -18.31
C GLN A 124 -16.69 -2.98 -17.79
N LEU A 125 -15.60 -2.21 -17.67
CA LEU A 125 -15.64 -0.82 -17.24
C LEU A 125 -15.88 0.13 -18.42
N SER A 126 -15.23 -0.17 -19.55
CA SER A 126 -15.31 0.56 -20.82
C SER A 126 -15.17 -0.43 -22.00
N PRO A 127 -15.33 0.00 -23.27
CA PRO A 127 -15.06 -0.85 -24.42
C PRO A 127 -13.63 -1.43 -24.46
N TYR A 128 -12.68 -0.77 -23.78
CA TYR A 128 -11.25 -1.12 -23.80
C TYR A 128 -10.72 -1.62 -22.44
N ASP A 129 -11.43 -1.34 -21.34
CA ASP A 129 -11.00 -1.67 -19.99
C ASP A 129 -11.92 -2.75 -19.39
N ASN A 130 -11.34 -3.94 -19.15
CA ASN A 130 -12.00 -5.06 -18.49
C ASN A 130 -11.24 -5.45 -17.21
N LEU A 131 -11.98 -5.82 -16.18
CA LEU A 131 -11.43 -6.39 -14.95
C LEU A 131 -11.88 -7.84 -14.84
N LEU A 132 -10.96 -8.72 -14.47
CA LEU A 132 -11.27 -10.10 -14.15
C LEU A 132 -11.09 -10.30 -12.64
N ILE A 133 -12.19 -10.57 -11.95
CA ILE A 133 -12.19 -10.91 -10.52
C ILE A 133 -12.28 -12.43 -10.42
N CYS A 134 -11.25 -13.04 -9.84
CA CYS A 134 -11.16 -14.48 -9.70
C CYS A 134 -10.98 -14.87 -8.24
N GLN A 135 -11.68 -15.91 -7.82
CA GLN A 135 -11.35 -16.65 -6.61
C GLN A 135 -10.73 -17.99 -7.02
N PRO A 136 -9.49 -18.31 -6.60
CA PRO A 136 -8.94 -19.64 -6.80
C PRO A 136 -9.76 -20.63 -5.97
N VAL A 137 -10.41 -21.58 -6.65
CA VAL A 137 -11.49 -22.42 -6.08
C VAL A 137 -10.96 -23.58 -5.24
N THR A 138 -9.64 -23.77 -5.16
CA THR A 138 -9.06 -25.05 -4.69
C THR A 138 -7.76 -24.91 -3.88
N SER A 139 -7.48 -23.75 -3.28
CA SER A 139 -6.32 -23.66 -2.39
C SER A 139 -6.72 -23.91 -0.93
N PRO A 140 -6.06 -24.83 -0.21
CA PRO A 140 -6.19 -24.91 1.24
C PRO A 140 -5.55 -23.71 1.95
N LEU A 141 -4.77 -22.90 1.22
CA LEU A 141 -4.15 -21.68 1.74
C LEU A 141 -5.18 -20.57 1.84
N LEU A 142 -5.05 -19.75 2.88
CA LEU A 142 -5.89 -18.58 3.08
C LEU A 142 -5.78 -17.64 1.88
N LEU A 143 -6.92 -17.10 1.42
CA LEU A 143 -6.92 -15.97 0.49
C LEU A 143 -6.31 -14.77 1.21
N SER A 144 -5.02 -14.54 0.99
CA SER A 144 -4.29 -13.37 1.48
C SER A 144 -3.77 -12.54 0.31
N GLY A 145 -3.33 -11.33 0.63
CA GLY A 145 -2.63 -10.45 -0.29
C GLY A 145 -1.19 -10.88 -0.60
N ALA A 146 -0.80 -12.09 -0.19
CA ALA A 146 0.57 -12.59 -0.27
C ALA A 146 1.00 -12.88 -1.71
N SER A 147 2.25 -12.53 -2.02
CA SER A 147 2.95 -13.04 -3.20
C SER A 147 4.29 -13.63 -2.78
N TYR A 148 4.35 -14.96 -2.69
CA TYR A 148 5.62 -15.68 -2.44
C TYR A 148 6.64 -15.44 -3.55
N PHE A 149 6.17 -15.19 -4.78
CA PHE A 149 7.03 -14.78 -5.87
C PHE A 149 7.69 -13.43 -5.58
N THR A 150 6.92 -12.43 -5.15
CA THR A 150 7.46 -11.11 -4.77
C THR A 150 8.41 -11.24 -3.58
N LEU A 151 8.09 -12.06 -2.58
CA LEU A 151 8.97 -12.36 -1.45
C LEU A 151 10.33 -12.89 -1.91
N LEU A 152 10.33 -14.00 -2.67
CA LEU A 152 11.56 -14.64 -3.13
C LEU A 152 12.33 -13.78 -4.12
N GLN A 153 11.67 -12.96 -4.93
CA GLN A 153 12.35 -12.04 -5.84
C GLN A 153 13.09 -10.91 -5.13
N ASN A 154 12.57 -10.41 -4.01
CA ASN A 154 13.19 -9.28 -3.30
C ASN A 154 14.19 -9.75 -2.24
N LEU A 155 13.97 -10.91 -1.62
CA LEU A 155 14.80 -11.41 -0.52
C LEU A 155 15.69 -12.60 -0.90
N GLY A 156 15.33 -13.37 -1.91
CA GLY A 156 15.96 -14.67 -2.17
C GLY A 156 15.62 -15.71 -1.10
N ALA A 157 16.11 -16.93 -1.28
CA ALA A 157 15.75 -18.07 -0.44
C ALA A 157 16.33 -17.96 0.99
N GLU A 158 17.60 -17.57 1.13
CA GLU A 158 18.30 -17.54 2.42
C GLU A 158 17.68 -16.53 3.40
N ASN A 159 17.47 -15.30 2.94
CA ASN A 159 16.80 -14.28 3.76
C ASN A 159 15.34 -14.66 4.02
N THR A 160 14.64 -15.27 3.07
CA THR A 160 13.27 -15.76 3.30
C THR A 160 13.20 -16.80 4.42
N VAL A 161 14.14 -17.75 4.47
CA VAL A 161 14.23 -18.74 5.55
C VAL A 161 14.58 -18.07 6.89
N THR A 162 15.49 -17.10 6.87
CA THR A 162 15.84 -16.31 8.06
C THR A 162 14.62 -15.59 8.62
N LEU A 163 13.84 -14.91 7.76
CA LEU A 163 12.61 -14.24 8.20
C LEU A 163 11.54 -15.22 8.66
N LEU A 164 11.41 -16.38 8.04
CA LEU A 164 10.50 -17.42 8.51
C LEU A 164 10.86 -17.84 9.95
N LEU A 165 12.15 -18.06 10.23
CA LEU A 165 12.62 -18.36 11.58
C LEU A 165 12.27 -17.21 12.54
N THR A 166 12.59 -15.97 12.17
CA THR A 166 12.31 -14.76 12.97
C THR A 166 10.83 -14.62 13.33
N VAL A 167 9.93 -14.95 12.38
CA VAL A 167 8.48 -14.95 12.62
C VAL A 167 8.07 -16.11 13.52
N LEU A 168 8.61 -17.32 13.32
CA LEU A 168 8.29 -18.48 14.16
C LEU A 168 8.78 -18.35 15.61
N THR A 169 9.86 -17.60 15.83
CA THR A 169 10.39 -17.30 17.17
C THR A 169 9.90 -15.96 17.73
N GLU A 170 8.91 -15.34 17.08
CA GLU A 170 8.24 -14.12 17.53
C GLU A 170 9.21 -12.97 17.87
N HIS A 171 10.16 -12.63 17.00
CA HIS A 171 10.95 -11.39 17.17
C HIS A 171 10.19 -10.16 16.68
N LYS A 172 10.71 -8.98 17.04
CA LYS A 172 10.29 -7.70 16.48
C LYS A 172 10.90 -7.53 15.09
N LEU A 173 10.06 -7.38 14.09
CA LEU A 173 10.45 -7.26 12.70
C LEU A 173 9.99 -5.91 12.14
N LEU A 174 10.94 -5.10 11.72
CA LEU A 174 10.70 -3.89 10.94
C LEU A 174 11.13 -4.15 9.50
N ILE A 175 10.21 -4.01 8.57
CA ILE A 175 10.48 -4.17 7.14
C ILE A 175 10.32 -2.80 6.50
N HIS A 176 11.23 -2.40 5.62
CA HIS A 176 11.08 -1.14 4.90
C HIS A 176 11.38 -1.26 3.41
N SER A 177 10.71 -0.38 2.64
CA SER A 177 10.92 -0.23 1.20
C SER A 177 10.38 1.12 0.73
N LEU A 178 10.96 1.64 -0.35
CA LEU A 178 10.42 2.74 -1.16
C LEU A 178 9.21 2.30 -2.01
N ARG A 179 8.88 1.00 -2.04
CA ARG A 179 7.81 0.41 -2.85
C ARG A 179 6.72 -0.18 -1.93
N PRO A 180 5.71 0.62 -1.51
CA PRO A 180 4.67 0.16 -0.57
C PRO A 180 3.89 -1.09 -1.01
N ALA A 181 3.70 -1.28 -2.32
CA ALA A 181 3.03 -2.47 -2.84
C ALA A 181 3.87 -3.74 -2.63
N VAL A 182 5.20 -3.65 -2.81
CA VAL A 182 6.13 -4.75 -2.54
C VAL A 182 6.17 -5.02 -1.04
N LEU A 183 6.31 -3.97 -0.23
CA LEU A 183 6.33 -4.05 1.23
C LEU A 183 5.12 -4.82 1.79
N THR A 184 3.90 -4.39 1.44
CA THR A 184 2.69 -5.07 1.92
C THR A 184 2.59 -6.51 1.44
N SER A 185 2.92 -6.75 0.17
CA SER A 185 2.89 -8.08 -0.43
C SER A 185 3.86 -9.06 0.26
N VAL A 186 5.07 -8.58 0.59
CA VAL A 186 6.08 -9.32 1.35
C VAL A 186 5.61 -9.58 2.77
N CYS A 187 5.10 -8.58 3.49
CA CYS A 187 4.55 -8.73 4.84
C CYS A 187 3.42 -9.78 4.89
N GLU A 188 2.49 -9.73 3.93
CA GLU A 188 1.40 -10.71 3.83
C GLU A 188 1.93 -12.12 3.55
N ALA A 189 2.95 -12.25 2.69
CA ALA A 189 3.59 -13.54 2.43
C ALA A 189 4.27 -14.11 3.68
N LEU A 190 5.01 -13.29 4.44
CA LEU A 190 5.65 -13.70 5.69
C LEU A 190 4.63 -14.26 6.70
N VAL A 191 3.54 -13.54 6.94
CA VAL A 191 2.48 -14.00 7.86
C VAL A 191 1.74 -15.21 7.31
N SER A 192 1.65 -15.37 5.99
CA SER A 192 1.00 -16.53 5.36
C SER A 192 1.87 -17.79 5.39
N MET A 193 3.21 -17.67 5.42
CA MET A 193 4.13 -18.81 5.43
C MET A 193 4.02 -19.66 6.69
N ILE A 194 3.60 -19.09 7.83
CA ILE A 194 3.48 -19.83 9.09
C ILE A 194 2.18 -20.64 9.20
N PHE A 195 1.36 -20.72 8.15
CA PHE A 195 0.19 -21.59 8.13
C PHE A 195 0.56 -23.03 8.57
N PRO A 196 -0.22 -23.68 9.46
CA PRO A 196 -1.55 -23.30 9.95
C PRO A 196 -1.56 -22.37 11.16
N PHE A 197 -0.39 -21.94 11.66
CA PHE A 197 -0.31 -20.94 12.72
C PHE A 197 -0.79 -19.57 12.24
N ARG A 198 -1.09 -18.70 13.21
CA ARG A 198 -1.56 -17.35 12.96
C ARG A 198 -0.76 -16.39 13.82
N TRP A 199 -0.17 -15.37 13.21
CA TRP A 199 0.45 -14.27 13.93
C TRP A 199 -0.57 -13.59 14.84
N GLN A 200 -0.28 -13.55 16.15
CA GLN A 200 -1.17 -12.99 17.18
C GLN A 200 -0.76 -11.59 17.64
N CYS A 201 0.46 -11.17 17.30
CA CYS A 201 1.04 -9.91 17.74
C CYS A 201 0.67 -8.75 16.80
N PRO A 202 0.98 -7.48 17.18
CA PRO A 202 0.81 -6.34 16.29
C PRO A 202 1.36 -6.61 14.88
N TYR A 203 0.54 -6.30 13.89
CA TYR A 203 0.84 -6.48 12.47
C TYR A 203 0.35 -5.25 11.71
N ILE A 204 1.27 -4.48 11.15
CA ILE A 204 0.96 -3.25 10.40
C ILE A 204 1.87 -3.22 9.17
N PRO A 205 1.46 -3.82 8.03
CA PRO A 205 2.31 -3.98 6.87
C PRO A 205 2.66 -2.66 6.16
N LEU A 206 1.90 -1.60 6.44
CA LEU A 206 2.23 -0.24 6.03
C LEU A 206 1.83 0.73 7.14
N CYS A 207 2.77 1.02 8.04
CA CYS A 207 2.58 1.82 9.23
C CYS A 207 2.64 3.32 8.89
N PRO A 208 1.59 4.08 9.24
CA PRO A 208 1.65 5.52 9.11
C PRO A 208 2.57 6.11 10.19
N LEU A 209 3.19 7.24 9.88
CA LEU A 209 4.14 7.92 10.77
C LEU A 209 3.60 8.18 12.18
N ASN A 210 2.32 8.53 12.29
CA ASN A 210 1.68 8.84 13.57
C ASN A 210 1.43 7.60 14.46
N LEU A 211 1.72 6.40 13.97
CA LEU A 211 1.61 5.15 14.72
C LEU A 211 2.99 4.54 15.02
N ALA A 212 4.08 5.27 14.75
CA ALA A 212 5.43 4.75 14.88
C ALA A 212 5.83 4.38 16.32
N ASP A 213 5.11 4.86 17.33
CA ASP A 213 5.28 4.44 18.73
C ASP A 213 5.13 2.91 18.93
N VAL A 214 4.47 2.22 17.98
CA VAL A 214 4.39 0.75 17.95
C VAL A 214 5.77 0.09 17.88
N LEU A 215 6.78 0.76 17.33
CA LEU A 215 8.15 0.24 17.23
C LEU A 215 8.82 0.09 18.60
N SER A 216 8.34 0.81 19.61
CA SER A 216 8.79 0.70 20.99
C SER A 216 7.99 -0.31 21.81
N ALA A 217 7.08 -1.06 21.18
CA ALA A 217 6.26 -2.04 21.89
C ALA A 217 7.12 -3.10 22.59
N PRO A 218 6.78 -3.52 23.82
CA PRO A 218 7.52 -4.55 24.56
C PRO A 218 7.24 -5.97 24.05
N VAL A 219 6.25 -6.11 23.16
CA VAL A 219 5.84 -7.38 22.55
C VAL A 219 6.43 -7.52 21.14
N PRO A 220 6.47 -8.75 20.59
CA PRO A 220 6.81 -8.95 19.19
C PRO A 220 5.91 -8.14 18.25
N PHE A 221 6.39 -7.82 17.07
CA PHE A 221 5.58 -7.15 16.05
C PHE A 221 6.12 -7.42 14.65
N ILE A 222 5.28 -7.24 13.64
CA ILE A 222 5.70 -7.11 12.24
C ILE A 222 5.16 -5.79 11.74
N VAL A 223 6.07 -4.86 11.43
CA VAL A 223 5.73 -3.50 11.01
C VAL A 223 6.45 -3.19 9.72
N GLY A 224 5.72 -2.68 8.73
CA GLY A 224 6.27 -2.18 7.48
C GLY A 224 6.31 -0.66 7.46
N VAL A 225 7.42 -0.03 7.08
CA VAL A 225 7.52 1.43 6.91
C VAL A 225 8.07 1.81 5.54
N HIS A 226 7.72 3.00 5.06
CA HIS A 226 8.36 3.52 3.86
C HIS A 226 9.79 3.95 4.19
N SER A 227 10.79 3.59 3.36
CA SER A 227 12.21 3.84 3.68
C SER A 227 12.53 5.32 3.91
N SER A 228 11.79 6.26 3.31
CA SER A 228 11.99 7.70 3.58
C SER A 228 11.74 8.12 5.03
N TYR A 229 11.09 7.26 5.80
CA TYR A 229 10.78 7.49 7.21
C TYR A 229 11.62 6.62 8.12
N PHE A 230 12.40 5.69 7.57
CA PHE A 230 13.24 4.78 8.35
C PHE A 230 14.29 5.56 9.17
N GLU A 231 14.95 6.55 8.55
CA GLU A 231 15.95 7.40 9.20
C GLU A 231 15.40 8.34 10.28
N LEU A 232 14.07 8.40 10.45
CA LEU A 232 13.44 9.29 11.44
C LEU A 232 13.33 8.66 12.84
N TYR A 233 13.70 7.38 13.00
CA TYR A 233 13.50 6.63 14.24
C TYR A 233 14.79 6.01 14.77
N ASP A 234 15.04 6.22 16.05
CA ASP A 234 16.02 5.43 16.81
C ASP A 234 15.39 4.09 17.17
N LEU A 235 15.79 3.04 16.46
CA LEU A 235 15.24 1.70 16.65
C LEU A 235 15.84 1.02 17.88
N PRO A 236 15.03 0.34 18.71
CA PRO A 236 15.54 -0.52 19.77
C PRO A 236 16.43 -1.65 19.23
N HIS A 237 17.46 -2.04 19.97
CA HIS A 237 18.45 -3.08 19.59
C HIS A 237 17.87 -4.50 19.41
N ASP A 238 16.62 -4.72 19.83
CA ASP A 238 15.93 -5.99 19.69
C ASP A 238 14.99 -6.04 18.46
N VAL A 239 15.02 -5.01 17.61
CA VAL A 239 14.26 -4.94 16.37
C VAL A 239 15.14 -5.39 15.20
N LEU A 240 14.74 -6.48 14.55
CA LEU A 240 15.37 -6.91 13.30
C LEU A 240 14.82 -6.06 12.14
N CYS A 241 15.72 -5.38 11.44
CA CYS A 241 15.42 -4.54 10.31
C CYS A 241 15.66 -5.26 8.98
N VAL A 242 14.72 -5.13 8.05
CA VAL A 242 14.77 -5.75 6.72
C VAL A 242 14.58 -4.68 5.65
N ASP A 243 15.60 -4.44 4.85
CA ASP A 243 15.54 -3.56 3.69
C ASP A 243 15.22 -4.38 2.42
N LEU A 244 14.01 -4.21 1.88
CA LEU A 244 13.60 -4.91 0.64
C LEU A 244 14.19 -4.31 -0.63
N ASP A 245 14.79 -3.12 -0.58
CA ASP A 245 15.38 -2.45 -1.74
C ASP A 245 16.86 -2.78 -1.90
N THR A 246 17.57 -3.05 -0.79
CA THR A 246 18.97 -3.50 -0.80
C THR A 246 19.15 -4.98 -0.47
N ASN A 247 18.07 -5.67 -0.10
CA ASN A 247 18.09 -7.06 0.35
C ASN A 247 19.05 -7.28 1.53
N THR A 248 19.00 -6.38 2.51
CA THR A 248 19.84 -6.45 3.71
C THR A 248 18.98 -6.72 4.95
N ILE A 249 19.53 -7.49 5.88
CA ILE A 249 18.95 -7.76 7.19
C ILE A 249 19.96 -7.27 8.23
N THR A 250 19.54 -6.36 9.09
CA THR A 250 20.37 -5.77 10.16
C THR A 250 19.65 -5.82 11.50
N GLN A 251 20.42 -5.74 12.57
CA GLN A 251 19.94 -5.65 13.95
C GLN A 251 20.46 -4.36 14.57
#